data_AF-A0A971RCF8-F1
#
_entry.id   AF-A0A971RCF8-F1
#
_cell.length_a   1.000
_cell.length_b   1.000
_cell.length_c   1.000
_cell.angle_alpha   90.00
_cell.angle_beta   90.00
_cell.angle_gamma   90.00
#
_symmetry.space_group_name_H-M   'P 1'
#
loop_
_entity.id
_entity.type
_entity.pdbx_description
1 polymer ?
#
loop_
_entity_poly.entity_id
_entity_poly.type
_entity_poly.pdbx_seq_one_letter_code
_entity_poly.pdbx_strand_id
1 'polypeptide(L)'
;TSITYASYVLMIKTATRRGYGARTILFYGLAVGTLCLAPLQRAETLQAVLRAPGIIPWLIALALVTLGAGLTFNAGLRDVPASSASIVATMEPLTAVVLGWLILSESMDGLQVLGALCILWSVTVLQLQRVKRHGKHGAP
;
A
#
# COMPACT_ATOMS: atom_id res chain seq x y z
N THR A 1 -0.02 13.65 0.94
CA THR A 1 -0.12 12.18 0.90
C THR A 1 -1.55 11.69 0.92
N SER A 2 -2.42 12.13 1.86
CA SER A 2 -3.80 11.62 1.97
C SER A 2 -4.71 11.92 0.77
N ILE A 3 -4.62 13.13 0.19
CA ILE A 3 -5.38 13.50 -1.03
C ILE A 3 -4.90 12.65 -2.22
N THR A 4 -3.59 12.58 -2.43
CA THR A 4 -2.97 11.79 -3.50
C THR A 4 -3.35 10.31 -3.44
N TYR A 5 -3.37 9.73 -2.23
CA TYR A 5 -3.77 8.34 -2.02
C TYR A 5 -5.27 8.13 -2.30
N ALA A 6 -6.14 9.02 -1.79
CA ALA A 6 -7.57 8.95 -2.08
C ALA A 6 -7.86 9.08 -3.58
N SER A 7 -7.20 10.01 -4.27
CA SER A 7 -7.30 10.19 -5.72
C SER A 7 -6.84 8.95 -6.49
N TYR A 8 -5.71 8.34 -6.08
CA TYR A 8 -5.18 7.11 -6.68
C TYR A 8 -6.17 5.95 -6.57
N VAL A 9 -6.73 5.72 -5.37
CA VAL A 9 -7.73 4.66 -5.12
C VAL A 9 -9.00 4.89 -5.94
N LEU A 10 -9.47 6.13 -6.05
CA LEU A 10 -10.64 6.47 -6.86
C LEU A 10 -10.38 6.26 -8.36
N MET A 11 -9.19 6.62 -8.86
CA MET A 11 -8.83 6.37 -10.26
C MET A 11 -8.78 4.87 -10.58
N ILE A 12 -8.17 4.05 -9.72
CA ILE A 12 -8.14 2.59 -9.91
C ILE A 12 -9.56 2.04 -9.92
N LYS A 13 -10.38 2.40 -8.94
CA LYS A 13 -11.77 1.93 -8.85
C LYS A 13 -12.59 2.32 -10.09
N THR A 14 -12.35 3.52 -10.62
CA THR A 14 -13.00 4.01 -11.85
C THR A 14 -12.52 3.23 -13.08
N ALA A 15 -11.21 2.98 -13.21
CA ALA A 15 -10.65 2.18 -14.28
C ALA A 15 -11.16 0.72 -14.24
N THR A 16 -11.21 0.11 -13.05
CA THR A 16 -11.76 -1.23 -12.88
C THR A 16 -13.25 -1.30 -13.26
N ARG A 17 -14.06 -0.29 -12.88
CA ARG A 17 -15.49 -0.20 -13.27
C ARG A 17 -15.71 -0.02 -14.77
N ARG A 18 -14.77 0.60 -15.47
CA ARG A 18 -14.78 0.75 -16.93
C ARG A 18 -14.34 -0.52 -17.68
N GLY A 19 -14.07 -1.61 -16.96
CA GLY A 19 -13.72 -2.91 -17.55
C GLY A 19 -12.22 -3.12 -17.79
N TYR A 20 -11.36 -2.19 -17.39
CA TYR A 20 -9.91 -2.38 -17.52
C TYR A 20 -9.44 -3.52 -16.60
N GLY A 21 -8.63 -4.42 -17.14
CA GLY A 21 -8.05 -5.53 -16.39
C GLY A 21 -6.99 -5.05 -15.38
N ALA A 22 -6.83 -5.77 -14.27
CA ALA A 22 -5.85 -5.46 -13.22
C ALA A 22 -4.42 -5.29 -13.76
N ARG A 23 -4.01 -6.12 -14.73
CA ARG A 23 -2.70 -6.04 -15.39
C ARG A 23 -2.49 -4.73 -16.14
N THR A 24 -3.54 -4.24 -16.82
CA THR A 24 -3.50 -3.00 -17.59
C THR A 24 -3.35 -1.79 -16.67
N ILE A 25 -4.11 -1.76 -15.56
CA ILE A 25 -4.03 -0.69 -14.57
C ILE A 25 -2.63 -0.64 -13.94
N LEU A 26 -2.05 -1.80 -13.61
CA LEU A 26 -0.69 -1.89 -13.07
C LEU A 26 0.37 -1.43 -14.05
N PHE A 27 0.27 -1.88 -15.31
CA PHE A 27 1.22 -1.50 -16.35
C PHE A 27 1.25 0.02 -16.53
N TYR A 28 0.09 0.68 -16.65
CA TYR A 28 0.02 2.13 -16.75
C TYR A 28 0.50 2.83 -15.47
N GLY A 29 0.18 2.30 -14.29
CA GLY A 29 0.65 2.85 -13.01
C GLY A 29 2.17 2.83 -12.90
N LEU A 30 2.82 1.69 -13.19
CA LEU A 30 4.27 1.57 -13.19
C LEU A 30 4.93 2.39 -14.30
N ALA A 31 4.34 2.44 -15.50
CA ALA A 31 4.88 3.21 -16.61
C ALA A 31 4.90 4.71 -16.31
N VAL A 32 3.79 5.26 -15.81
CA VAL A 32 3.70 6.67 -15.40
C VAL A 32 4.64 6.95 -14.23
N GLY A 33 4.68 6.06 -13.23
CA GLY A 33 5.62 6.18 -12.11
C GLY A 33 7.07 6.24 -12.57
N THR A 34 7.45 5.35 -13.48
CA THR A 34 8.79 5.29 -14.08
C THR A 34 9.10 6.58 -14.85
N LEU A 35 8.18 7.07 -15.68
CA LEU A 35 8.35 8.32 -16.43
C LEU A 35 8.49 9.54 -15.52
N CYS A 36 7.75 9.59 -14.41
CA CYS A 36 7.86 10.67 -13.43
C CYS A 36 9.16 10.63 -12.64
N LEU A 37 9.65 9.42 -12.31
CA LEU A 37 10.91 9.22 -11.57
C LEU A 37 12.15 9.37 -12.47
N ALA A 38 12.05 9.04 -13.75
CA ALA A 38 13.17 9.08 -14.70
C ALA A 38 13.93 10.42 -14.74
N PRO A 39 13.28 11.61 -14.83
CA PRO A 39 14.01 12.89 -14.84
C PRO A 39 14.57 13.29 -13.48
N LEU A 40 14.10 12.69 -12.38
CA LEU A 40 14.59 12.97 -11.03
C LEU A 40 15.85 12.14 -10.69
N GLN A 41 16.17 11.13 -11.49
CA GLN A 41 17.35 10.28 -11.28
C GLN A 41 18.60 10.94 -11.86
N ARG A 42 19.64 11.06 -11.03
CA ARG A 42 20.98 11.46 -11.48
C ARG A 42 21.68 10.27 -12.14
N ALA A 43 22.26 10.49 -13.32
CA ALA A 43 22.97 9.45 -14.09
C ALA A 43 24.13 8.81 -13.29
N GLU A 44 24.81 9.62 -12.47
CA GLU A 44 25.90 9.18 -11.60
C GLU A 44 25.43 8.14 -10.56
N THR A 45 24.27 8.37 -9.95
CA THR A 45 23.68 7.46 -8.95
C THR A 45 23.25 6.15 -9.60
N LEU A 46 22.69 6.20 -10.81
CA LEU A 46 22.28 5.00 -11.54
C LEU A 46 23.49 4.12 -11.90
N GLN A 47 24.57 4.73 -12.38
CA GLN A 47 25.81 4.01 -12.71
C GLN A 47 26.49 3.42 -11.47
N ALA A 48 26.48 4.14 -10.33
CA ALA A 48 27.02 3.64 -9.07
C ALA A 48 26.25 2.42 -8.57
N VAL A 49 24.90 2.44 -8.65
CA VAL A 49 24.05 1.32 -8.24
C VAL A 49 24.25 0.12 -9.15
N LEU A 50 24.27 0.29 -10.48
CA LEU A 50 24.43 -0.82 -11.44
C LEU A 50 25.79 -1.51 -11.36
N ARG A 51 26.83 -0.82 -10.85
CA ARG A 51 28.17 -1.38 -10.65
C ARG A 51 28.31 -2.12 -9.31
N ALA A 52 27.35 -2.02 -8.40
CA ALA A 52 27.41 -2.72 -7.13
C ALA A 52 27.26 -4.24 -7.35
N PRO A 53 28.23 -5.06 -6.91
CA PRO A 53 28.15 -6.51 -7.08
C PRO A 53 26.97 -7.07 -6.28
N GLY A 54 26.14 -7.90 -6.93
CA GLY A 54 24.98 -8.54 -6.28
C GLY A 54 23.71 -7.69 -6.22
N ILE A 55 23.69 -6.48 -6.79
CA ILE A 55 22.50 -5.60 -6.76
C ILE A 55 21.34 -6.13 -7.63
N ILE A 56 21.66 -6.78 -8.76
CA ILE A 56 20.68 -7.24 -9.75
C ILE A 56 19.66 -8.22 -9.16
N PRO A 57 20.04 -9.30 -8.43
CA PRO A 57 19.06 -10.19 -7.82
C PRO A 57 18.17 -9.46 -6.79
N TRP A 58 18.69 -8.45 -6.09
CA TRP A 58 17.90 -7.66 -5.14
C TRP A 58 16.88 -6.75 -5.83
N LEU A 59 17.26 -6.12 -6.95
CA LEU A 59 16.35 -5.36 -7.79
C LEU A 59 15.25 -6.25 -8.39
N ILE A 60 15.60 -7.47 -8.82
CA ILE A 60 14.63 -8.44 -9.32
C ILE A 60 13.67 -8.87 -8.21
N ALA A 61 14.18 -9.18 -7.01
CA ALA A 61 13.34 -9.53 -5.86
C ALA A 61 12.36 -8.39 -5.51
N LEU A 62 12.85 -7.15 -5.47
CA LEU A 62 12.02 -5.97 -5.22
C LEU A 62 10.94 -5.79 -6.30
N ALA A 63 11.30 -5.96 -7.58
CA ALA A 63 10.37 -5.88 -8.69
C ALA A 63 9.28 -6.97 -8.58
N LEU A 64 9.64 -8.21 -8.26
CA LEU A 64 8.69 -9.31 -8.07
C LEU A 64 7.72 -9.04 -6.91
N VAL A 65 8.23 -8.58 -5.78
CA VAL A 65 7.38 -8.21 -4.61
C VAL A 65 6.42 -7.08 -4.98
N THR A 66 6.91 -6.05 -5.68
CA THR A 66 6.10 -4.90 -6.09
C THR A 66 5.01 -5.30 -7.08
N LEU A 67 5.35 -6.12 -8.08
CA LEU A 67 4.39 -6.64 -9.06
C LEU A 67 3.36 -7.56 -8.40
N GLY A 68 3.79 -8.45 -7.52
CA GLY A 68 2.91 -9.33 -6.76
C GLY A 68 1.93 -8.56 -5.89
N ALA A 69 2.43 -7.61 -5.09
CA ALA A 69 1.60 -6.75 -4.24
C ALA A 69 0.61 -5.94 -5.07
N GLY A 70 1.06 -5.35 -6.18
CA GLY A 70 0.20 -4.58 -7.08
C GLY A 70 -0.90 -5.41 -7.73
N LEU A 71 -0.59 -6.64 -8.17
CA LEU A 71 -1.56 -7.59 -8.73
C LEU A 71 -2.61 -7.99 -7.69
N THR A 72 -2.18 -8.38 -6.49
CA THR A 72 -3.08 -8.75 -5.40
C THR A 72 -3.94 -7.56 -4.95
N PHE A 73 -3.37 -6.35 -4.91
CA PHE A 73 -4.12 -5.12 -4.58
C PHE A 73 -5.18 -4.80 -5.63
N ASN A 74 -4.84 -4.83 -6.92
CA ASN A 74 -5.80 -4.57 -8.00
C ASN A 74 -6.86 -5.67 -8.12
N ALA A 75 -6.49 -6.93 -7.89
CA ALA A 75 -7.43 -8.04 -7.83
C ALA A 75 -8.41 -7.87 -6.66
N GLY A 76 -7.89 -7.54 -5.47
CA GLY A 76 -8.72 -7.25 -4.30
C GLY A 76 -9.66 -6.07 -4.55
N LEU A 77 -9.22 -5.01 -5.25
CA LEU A 77 -10.05 -3.84 -5.50
C LEU A 77 -11.30 -4.09 -6.35
N ARG A 78 -11.37 -5.18 -7.12
CA ARG A 78 -12.59 -5.56 -7.87
C ARG A 78 -13.77 -5.87 -6.95
N ASP A 79 -13.50 -6.45 -5.79
CA ASP A 79 -14.50 -6.98 -4.86
C ASP A 79 -14.58 -6.18 -3.55
N VAL A 80 -14.03 -4.97 -3.50
CA VAL A 80 -13.91 -4.15 -2.28
C VAL A 80 -14.94 -3.01 -2.23
N PRO A 81 -16.01 -3.16 -1.43
CA PRO A 81 -16.84 -2.03 -0.97
C PRO A 81 -16.01 -1.06 -0.14
N ALA A 82 -16.53 0.15 0.10
CA ALA A 82 -15.84 1.19 0.88
C ALA A 82 -15.35 0.73 2.28
N SER A 83 -15.89 -0.36 2.83
CA SER A 83 -15.45 -0.94 4.11
C SER A 83 -14.03 -1.51 4.05
N SER A 84 -13.62 -2.21 2.99
CA SER A 84 -12.29 -2.86 2.97
C SER A 84 -11.15 -1.89 2.71
N ALA A 85 -11.39 -0.75 2.03
CA ALA A 85 -10.40 0.33 1.95
C ALA A 85 -10.03 0.89 3.34
N SER A 86 -11.01 0.93 4.25
CA SER A 86 -10.77 1.28 5.67
C SER A 86 -9.97 0.22 6.40
N ILE A 87 -10.26 -1.06 6.15
CA ILE A 87 -9.54 -2.18 6.77
C ILE A 87 -8.08 -2.16 6.30
N VAL A 88 -7.83 -2.00 5.00
CA VAL A 88 -6.47 -1.90 4.44
C VAL A 88 -5.71 -0.71 5.01
N ALA A 89 -6.32 0.48 5.05
CA ALA A 89 -5.70 1.69 5.61
C ALA A 89 -5.34 1.58 7.10
N THR A 90 -5.97 0.64 7.81
CA THR A 90 -5.72 0.42 9.24
C THR A 90 -4.84 -0.79 9.53
N MET A 91 -4.81 -1.78 8.63
CA MET A 91 -3.89 -2.92 8.68
C MET A 91 -2.48 -2.55 8.24
N GLU A 92 -2.33 -1.62 7.30
CA GLU A 92 -1.02 -1.18 6.78
C GLU A 92 -0.04 -0.69 7.86
N PRO A 93 -0.39 0.24 8.77
CA PRO A 93 0.53 0.67 9.84
C PRO A 93 0.83 -0.47 10.83
N LEU A 94 -0.12 -1.39 11.02
CA LEU A 94 0.04 -2.56 11.87
C LEU A 94 1.08 -3.54 11.33
N THR A 95 0.95 -3.94 10.06
CA THR A 95 1.93 -4.82 9.41
C THR A 95 3.30 -4.17 9.31
N ALA A 96 3.36 -2.86 9.05
CA ALA A 96 4.64 -2.13 9.03
C ALA A 96 5.38 -2.24 10.38
N VAL A 97 4.69 -2.03 11.50
CA VAL A 97 5.28 -2.14 12.85
C VAL A 97 5.75 -3.57 13.13
N VAL A 98 4.93 -4.59 12.82
CA VAL A 98 5.28 -6.00 13.07
C VAL A 98 6.47 -6.43 12.22
N LEU A 99 6.49 -6.07 10.93
CA LEU A 99 7.59 -6.43 10.03
C LEU A 99 8.88 -5.67 10.37
N GLY A 100 8.78 -4.40 10.79
CA GLY A 100 9.93 -3.61 11.27
C GLY A 100 10.58 -4.26 12.49
N TRP A 101 9.78 -4.68 13.46
CA TRP A 101 10.29 -5.39 14.65
C TRP A 101 10.87 -6.77 14.31
N LEU A 102 10.15 -7.58 13.52
CA LEU A 102 10.51 -8.99 13.29
C LEU A 102 11.63 -9.17 12.27
N ILE A 103 11.62 -8.41 11.17
CA ILE A 103 12.55 -8.58 10.05
C ILE A 103 13.74 -7.63 10.18
N LEU A 104 13.48 -6.39 10.59
CA LEU A 104 14.51 -5.35 10.69
C LEU A 104 15.20 -5.31 12.06
N SER A 105 14.71 -6.11 13.03
CA SER A 105 15.23 -6.17 14.40
C SER A 105 15.29 -4.80 15.08
N GLU A 106 14.39 -3.87 14.71
CA GLU A 106 14.32 -2.55 15.34
C GLU A 106 13.96 -2.70 16.82
N SER A 107 14.80 -2.15 17.70
CA SER A 107 14.54 -2.10 19.13
C SER A 107 13.39 -1.14 19.41
N MET A 108 12.23 -1.68 19.76
CA MET A 108 11.08 -0.87 20.11
C MET A 108 11.28 -0.25 21.50
N ASP A 109 11.50 1.06 21.53
CA ASP A 109 11.51 1.83 22.77
C ASP A 109 10.10 1.85 23.40
N GLY A 110 10.00 2.04 24.72
CA GLY A 110 8.72 2.04 25.44
C GLY A 110 7.71 3.04 24.87
N LEU A 111 8.19 4.17 24.35
CA LEU A 111 7.37 5.18 23.70
C LEU A 111 6.80 4.72 22.34
N GLN A 112 7.55 3.94 21.57
CA GLN A 112 7.08 3.38 20.29
C GLN A 112 5.99 2.33 20.51
N VAL A 113 6.13 1.51 21.56
CA VAL A 113 5.08 0.54 21.94
C VAL A 113 3.79 1.27 22.31
N LEU A 114 3.89 2.36 23.09
CA LEU A 114 2.74 3.16 23.48
C LEU A 114 2.06 3.82 22.26
N GLY A 115 2.86 4.32 21.32
CA GLY A 115 2.37 4.84 20.04
C GLY A 115 1.65 3.79 19.20
N ALA A 116 2.22 2.59 19.07
CA ALA A 116 1.62 1.47 18.35
C ALA A 116 0.28 1.04 18.97
N LEU A 117 0.21 0.94 20.30
CA LEU A 117 -1.03 0.65 21.03
C LEU A 117 -2.10 1.72 20.82
N CYS A 118 -1.71 3.00 20.77
CA CYS A 118 -2.64 4.11 20.54
C CYS A 118 -3.21 4.09 19.12
N ILE A 119 -2.39 3.80 18.11
CA ILE A 119 -2.83 3.62 16.72
C ILE A 119 -3.80 2.44 16.64
N LEU A 120 -3.44 1.30 17.22
CA LEU A 120 -4.28 0.12 17.31
C LEU A 120 -5.65 0.42 17.92
N TRP A 121 -5.66 1.11 19.05
CA TRP A 121 -6.88 1.51 19.74
C TRP A 121 -7.78 2.39 18.87
N SER A 122 -7.20 3.43 18.26
CA SER A 122 -7.91 4.34 17.35
C SER A 122 -8.56 3.58 16.19
N VAL A 123 -7.79 2.69 15.56
CA VAL A 123 -8.27 1.81 14.49
C VAL A 123 -9.45 0.96 14.96
N THR A 124 -9.34 0.27 16.09
CA THR A 124 -10.38 -0.63 16.59
C THR A 124 -11.67 0.13 16.87
N VAL A 125 -11.59 1.30 17.50
CA VAL A 125 -12.77 2.15 17.78
C VAL A 125 -13.44 2.59 16.47
N LEU A 126 -12.66 3.03 15.48
CA LEU A 126 -13.20 3.47 14.19
C LEU A 126 -13.88 2.32 13.42
N GLN A 127 -13.31 1.11 13.46
CA GLN A 127 -13.91 -0.07 12.83
C GLN A 127 -15.23 -0.47 13.51
N LEU A 128 -15.27 -0.47 14.85
CA LEU A 128 -16.49 -0.78 15.62
C LEU A 128 -17.63 0.22 15.36
N GLN A 129 -17.31 1.51 15.24
CA GLN A 129 -18.30 2.55 14.91
C GLN A 129 -18.87 2.39 13.50
N ARG A 130 -18.05 1.97 12.52
CA ARG A 130 -18.50 1.73 11.15
C ARG A 130 -19.39 0.50 11.02
N VAL A 131 -19.06 -0.60 11.71
CA VAL A 131 -19.92 -1.80 11.77
C VAL A 131 -21.30 -1.46 12.33
N LYS A 132 -21.35 -0.68 13.43
CA LYS A 132 -22.62 -0.19 14.00
C LYS A 132 -23.42 0.72 13.05
N ARG A 133 -22.75 1.53 12.22
CA ARG A 133 -23.42 2.41 11.24
C ARG A 133 -24.03 1.65 10.06
N HIS A 134 -23.36 0.62 9.55
CA HIS A 134 -23.90 -0.24 8.50
C HIS A 134 -25.08 -1.09 8.99
N GLY A 135 -25.07 -1.53 10.25
CA GLY A 135 -26.21 -2.25 10.86
C GLY A 135 -27.47 -1.40 11.06
N LYS A 136 -27.37 -0.05 11.07
CA LYS A 136 -28.53 0.85 11.26
C LYS A 136 -29.25 1.26 9.96
N HIS A 137 -28.67 1.00 8.78
CA HIS A 137 -29.29 1.30 7.47
C HIS A 137 -29.83 0.04 6.76
N GLY A 138 -29.75 -1.14 7.40
CA GLY A 138 -30.25 -2.41 6.88
C GLY A 138 -31.30 -3.08 7.77
N ALA A 139 -31.89 -2.35 8.73
CA ALA A 139 -33.09 -2.81 9.41
C ALA A 139 -34.31 -2.34 8.62
N PRO A 140 -35.28 -3.22 8.32
CA PRO A 140 -36.45 -2.94 7.49
C PRO A 140 -37.34 -1.83 8.08
#